data_AF-A0A3A4QXN4-F1
#
_entry.id   AF-A0A3A4QXN4-F1
#
_cell.length_a   1.000
_cell.length_b   1.000
_cell.length_c   1.000
_cell.angle_alpha   90.00
_cell.angle_beta   90.00
_cell.angle_gamma   90.00
#
_symmetry.space_group_name_H-M   'P 1'
#
loop_
_entity.id
_entity.type
_entity.pdbx_description
1 polymer ?
#
loop_
_entity_poly.entity_id
_entity_poly.type
_entity_poly.pdbx_seq_one_letter_code
_entity_poly.pdbx_strand_id
1 'polypeptide(L)'
;MRKLLVIPSIDIKDGKIVRVVQGIPELNCSAYGDDPVEMAMIWRAENAKTIHIVDFDSSHFHSHKNYNIIKKICESVVIPIEYGGGITNIDDAKRAFDLGVFRIVVGSLAFENEEEFIKILNEFGMLKVAAAIDVIDNEVVIKGRTKRTGVNPIEYAKHLESLGVCRVIVTDVKTNGMMNGPNIQLSNKIAEATNLKVSLSGGIGGYEDLKKVQDESNERVDSVIIGRALYENKFPCQKIWRVAESGIFN
;
A
#
# COMPACT_ATOMS: atom_id res chain seq x y z
N MET A 1 -1.94 6.56 24.56
CA MET A 1 -2.47 6.12 23.25
C MET A 1 -1.30 5.68 22.38
N ARG A 2 -1.43 4.51 21.76
CA ARG A 2 -0.39 3.94 20.90
C ARG A 2 -0.26 4.75 19.61
N LYS A 3 0.97 4.98 19.13
CA LYS A 3 1.20 5.68 17.86
C LYS A 3 0.94 4.72 16.71
N LEU A 4 -0.02 5.05 15.85
CA LEU A 4 -0.35 4.33 14.62
C LEU A 4 -0.16 5.29 13.46
N LEU A 5 0.68 4.92 12.49
CA LEU A 5 0.90 5.74 11.30
C LEU A 5 -0.21 5.48 10.28
N VAL A 6 -0.98 6.52 9.95
CA VAL A 6 -1.95 6.48 8.85
C VAL A 6 -1.26 6.81 7.54
N ILE A 7 -1.39 5.92 6.57
CA ILE A 7 -0.78 6.02 5.24
C ILE A 7 -1.91 6.12 4.21
N PRO A 8 -2.17 7.29 3.61
CA PRO A 8 -3.12 7.38 2.52
C PRO A 8 -2.60 6.62 1.28
N SER A 9 -3.50 5.96 0.55
CA SER A 9 -3.16 5.31 -0.72
C SER A 9 -3.60 6.10 -1.96
N ILE A 10 -2.80 6.00 -3.03
CA ILE A 10 -3.13 6.46 -4.38
C ILE A 10 -3.00 5.27 -5.31
N ASP A 11 -4.13 4.78 -5.79
CA ASP A 11 -4.20 3.69 -6.76
C ASP A 11 -4.26 4.31 -8.17
N ILE A 12 -3.34 3.93 -9.05
CA ILE A 12 -3.18 4.52 -10.39
C ILE A 12 -3.46 3.48 -11.47
N LYS A 13 -4.27 3.84 -12.45
CA LYS A 13 -4.46 3.11 -13.71
C LYS A 13 -4.74 4.09 -14.85
N ASP A 14 -4.15 3.86 -16.00
CA ASP A 14 -4.27 4.70 -17.19
C ASP A 14 -3.93 6.18 -16.91
N GLY A 15 -2.95 6.41 -16.04
CA GLY A 15 -2.50 7.73 -15.62
C GLY A 15 -3.47 8.48 -14.69
N LYS A 16 -4.55 7.83 -14.24
CA LYS A 16 -5.59 8.41 -13.41
C LYS A 16 -5.70 7.71 -12.06
N ILE A 17 -6.28 8.40 -11.09
CA ILE A 17 -6.63 7.82 -9.80
C ILE A 17 -7.84 6.90 -9.99
N VAL A 18 -7.79 5.71 -9.39
CA VAL A 18 -8.89 4.73 -9.44
C VAL A 18 -9.38 4.35 -8.07
N ARG A 19 -10.68 4.04 -7.99
CA ARG A 19 -11.24 3.37 -6.82
C ARG A 19 -10.94 1.87 -6.92
N VAL A 20 -10.42 1.27 -5.86
CA VAL A 20 -10.22 -0.17 -5.79
C VAL A 20 -11.28 -0.81 -4.90
N VAL A 21 -12.01 -1.79 -5.43
CA VAL A 21 -12.93 -2.66 -4.68
C VAL A 21 -12.47 -4.10 -4.86
N GLN A 22 -12.05 -4.75 -3.78
CA GLN A 22 -11.54 -6.12 -3.78
C GLN A 22 -10.40 -6.38 -4.79
N GLY A 23 -9.55 -5.37 -5.02
CA GLY A 23 -8.46 -5.45 -6.00
C GLY A 23 -8.85 -5.15 -7.44
N ILE A 24 -10.10 -4.79 -7.70
CA ILE A 24 -10.56 -4.40 -9.03
C ILE A 24 -10.55 -2.86 -9.12
N PRO A 25 -9.74 -2.28 -10.02
CA PRO A 25 -9.70 -0.84 -10.24
C PRO A 25 -10.87 -0.38 -11.11
N GLU A 26 -11.63 0.57 -10.60
CA GLU A 26 -12.75 1.22 -11.27
C GLU A 26 -12.33 2.62 -11.74
N LEU A 27 -12.33 2.81 -13.07
CA LEU A 27 -11.84 4.02 -13.74
C LEU A 27 -12.80 5.22 -13.67
N ASN A 28 -14.04 5.02 -13.23
CA ASN A 28 -15.12 6.03 -13.31
C ASN A 28 -15.61 6.48 -11.93
N CYS A 29 -14.70 6.80 -11.00
CA CYS A 29 -15.07 7.36 -9.70
C CYS A 29 -14.85 8.87 -9.68
N SER A 30 -15.88 9.64 -10.05
CA SER A 30 -15.82 11.12 -10.09
C SER A 30 -15.43 11.77 -8.76
N ALA A 31 -15.56 11.06 -7.65
CA ALA A 31 -15.19 11.55 -6.32
C ALA A 31 -13.67 11.60 -6.05
N TYR A 32 -12.83 11.02 -6.91
CA TYR A 32 -11.41 10.80 -6.62
C TYR A 32 -10.46 11.82 -7.28
N GLY A 33 -10.98 12.70 -8.15
CA GLY A 33 -10.14 13.55 -8.99
C GLY A 33 -9.42 12.74 -10.08
N ASP A 34 -8.78 13.44 -11.02
CA ASP A 34 -8.08 12.82 -12.17
C ASP A 34 -6.55 12.86 -12.05
N ASP A 35 -5.96 13.74 -11.23
CA ASP A 35 -4.50 13.95 -11.16
C ASP A 35 -3.86 13.34 -9.89
N PRO A 36 -3.10 12.24 -10.02
CA PRO A 36 -2.37 11.64 -8.91
C PRO A 36 -1.34 12.57 -8.24
N VAL A 37 -0.74 13.51 -8.98
CA VAL A 37 0.25 14.45 -8.46
C VAL A 37 -0.41 15.47 -7.55
N GLU A 38 -1.53 16.04 -7.99
CA GLU A 38 -2.35 16.94 -7.18
C GLU A 38 -2.79 16.24 -5.89
N MET A 39 -3.25 15.00 -5.99
CA MET A 39 -3.70 14.23 -4.84
C MET A 39 -2.60 13.98 -3.80
N ALA A 40 -1.37 13.71 -4.26
CA ALA A 40 -0.23 13.57 -3.35
C ALA A 40 0.03 14.86 -2.57
N MET A 41 -0.06 16.02 -3.23
CA MET A 41 0.08 17.33 -2.59
C MET A 41 -1.03 17.59 -1.57
N ILE A 42 -2.29 17.26 -1.91
CA ILE A 42 -3.43 17.36 -0.97
C ILE A 42 -3.18 16.47 0.24
N TRP A 43 -2.75 15.22 0.06
CA TRP A 43 -2.50 14.31 1.18
C TRP A 43 -1.40 14.84 2.08
N ARG A 44 -0.39 15.47 1.48
CA ARG A 44 0.67 16.14 2.24
C ARG A 44 0.15 17.36 3.00
N ALA A 45 -0.73 18.17 2.39
CA ALA A 45 -1.40 19.32 3.03
C ALA A 45 -2.23 18.86 4.24
N GLU A 46 -2.95 17.74 4.09
CA GLU A 46 -3.67 17.02 5.14
C GLU A 46 -2.74 16.28 6.14
N ASN A 47 -1.44 16.65 6.16
CA ASN A 47 -0.43 16.21 7.12
C ASN A 47 -0.01 14.73 7.03
N ALA A 48 -0.24 14.06 5.89
CA ALA A 48 0.32 12.73 5.64
C ALA A 48 1.85 12.74 5.83
N LYS A 49 2.37 11.67 6.43
CA LYS A 49 3.82 11.49 6.69
C LYS A 49 4.50 10.55 5.70
N THR A 50 3.70 9.82 4.93
CA THR A 50 4.12 8.91 3.86
C THR A 50 2.90 8.67 2.98
N ILE A 51 3.10 8.33 1.71
CA ILE A 51 2.00 7.95 0.79
C ILE A 51 2.32 6.56 0.23
N HIS A 52 1.29 5.73 0.08
CA HIS A 52 1.41 4.42 -0.57
C HIS A 52 0.80 4.47 -1.97
N ILE A 53 1.56 4.13 -2.99
CA ILE A 53 1.11 4.12 -4.38
C ILE A 53 1.01 2.69 -4.89
N VAL A 54 -0.09 2.37 -5.56
CA VAL A 54 -0.23 1.12 -6.32
C VAL A 54 -0.42 1.47 -7.79
N ASP A 55 0.53 1.08 -8.63
CA ASP A 55 0.41 1.19 -10.09
C ASP A 55 -0.11 -0.12 -10.69
N PHE A 56 -1.39 -0.12 -11.06
CA PHE A 56 -2.06 -1.27 -11.64
C PHE A 56 -1.56 -1.61 -13.04
N ASP A 57 -1.05 -0.63 -13.79
CA ASP A 57 -0.52 -0.88 -15.13
C ASP A 57 0.85 -1.55 -15.07
N SER A 58 1.71 -1.10 -14.17
CA SER A 58 2.96 -1.80 -13.86
C SER A 58 2.68 -3.20 -13.30
N SER A 59 1.75 -3.33 -12.36
CA SER A 59 1.44 -4.60 -11.69
C SER A 59 0.87 -5.67 -12.64
N HIS A 60 -0.07 -5.29 -13.53
CA HIS A 60 -0.76 -6.25 -14.39
C HIS A 60 -0.11 -6.44 -15.76
N PHE A 61 0.54 -5.41 -16.30
CA PHE A 61 1.06 -5.41 -17.66
C PHE A 61 2.56 -5.17 -17.76
N HIS A 62 3.26 -5.03 -16.63
CA HIS A 62 4.69 -4.71 -16.58
C HIS A 62 5.02 -3.46 -17.44
N SER A 63 4.13 -2.46 -17.36
CA SER A 63 4.22 -1.21 -18.13
C SER A 63 4.92 -0.13 -17.32
N HIS A 64 5.78 0.68 -17.96
CA HIS A 64 6.39 1.85 -17.32
C HIS A 64 5.66 3.17 -17.63
N LYS A 65 4.45 3.11 -18.19
CA LYS A 65 3.75 4.32 -18.71
C LYS A 65 3.47 5.37 -17.63
N ASN A 66 3.29 4.95 -16.37
CA ASN A 66 3.01 5.85 -15.26
C ASN A 66 4.29 6.37 -14.57
N TYR A 67 5.50 5.95 -14.98
CA TYR A 67 6.74 6.33 -14.28
C TYR A 67 6.97 7.84 -14.22
N ASN A 68 6.59 8.57 -15.28
CA ASN A 68 6.66 10.04 -15.27
C ASN A 68 5.71 10.65 -14.23
N ILE A 69 4.54 10.05 -14.00
CA ILE A 69 3.60 10.47 -12.96
C ILE A 69 4.18 10.16 -11.57
N ILE A 70 4.72 8.96 -11.37
CA ILE A 70 5.36 8.57 -10.11
C ILE A 70 6.53 9.49 -9.76
N LYS A 71 7.38 9.83 -10.74
CA LYS A 71 8.47 10.78 -10.56
C LYS A 71 7.96 12.15 -10.12
N LYS A 72 6.93 12.69 -10.80
CA LYS A 72 6.31 13.97 -10.44
C LYS A 72 5.71 13.95 -9.03
N ILE A 73 5.11 12.83 -8.60
CA ILE A 73 4.64 12.67 -7.22
C ILE A 73 5.80 12.74 -6.23
N CYS A 74 6.90 12.02 -6.50
CA CYS A 74 8.07 12.03 -5.62
C CYS A 74 8.72 13.43 -5.55
N GLU A 75 8.68 14.20 -6.63
CA GLU A 75 9.19 15.58 -6.69
C GLU A 75 8.23 16.61 -6.04
N SER A 76 6.93 16.34 -5.98
CA SER A 76 5.93 17.29 -5.48
C SER A 76 5.78 17.31 -3.96
N VAL A 77 6.27 16.30 -3.25
CA VAL A 77 6.14 16.20 -1.78
C VAL A 77 7.45 15.84 -1.09
N VAL A 78 7.65 16.40 0.11
CA VAL A 78 8.86 16.17 0.94
C VAL A 78 8.73 14.96 1.89
N ILE A 79 7.78 14.06 1.63
CA ILE A 79 7.52 12.87 2.45
C ILE A 79 7.85 11.60 1.66
N PRO A 80 8.25 10.51 2.33
CA PRO A 80 8.55 9.25 1.66
C PRO A 80 7.33 8.70 0.89
N ILE A 81 7.64 8.12 -0.27
CA ILE A 81 6.69 7.40 -1.11
C ILE A 81 7.00 5.90 -1.04
N GLU A 82 5.99 5.10 -0.72
CA GLU A 82 5.99 3.66 -0.94
C GLU A 82 5.36 3.36 -2.30
N TYR A 83 6.00 2.50 -3.10
CA TYR A 83 5.54 2.19 -4.44
C TYR A 83 5.41 0.67 -4.64
N GLY A 84 4.20 0.21 -4.92
CA GLY A 84 3.90 -1.14 -5.40
C GLY A 84 3.47 -1.11 -6.86
N GLY A 85 4.15 -1.88 -7.70
CA GLY A 85 3.77 -1.99 -9.11
C GLY A 85 4.87 -2.58 -9.97
N GLY A 86 4.70 -3.83 -10.40
CA GLY A 86 5.47 -4.40 -11.51
C GLY A 86 6.96 -4.66 -11.27
N ILE A 87 7.44 -4.69 -10.02
CA ILE A 87 8.84 -5.04 -9.72
C ILE A 87 9.03 -6.54 -9.93
N THR A 88 9.74 -6.91 -11.01
CA THR A 88 10.00 -8.30 -11.40
C THR A 88 11.48 -8.67 -11.38
N ASN A 89 12.37 -7.68 -11.30
CA ASN A 89 13.82 -7.86 -11.27
C ASN A 89 14.52 -6.65 -10.63
N ILE A 90 15.83 -6.77 -10.44
CA ILE A 90 16.65 -5.70 -9.86
C ILE A 90 16.66 -4.41 -10.69
N ASP A 91 16.54 -4.48 -12.01
CA ASP A 91 16.52 -3.28 -12.85
C ASP A 91 15.21 -2.49 -12.68
N ASP A 92 14.08 -3.16 -12.48
CA ASP A 92 12.82 -2.50 -12.13
C ASP A 92 12.93 -1.80 -10.78
N ALA A 93 13.56 -2.45 -9.80
CA ALA A 93 13.81 -1.86 -8.49
C ALA A 93 14.70 -0.62 -8.63
N LYS A 94 15.81 -0.69 -9.38
CA LYS A 94 16.68 0.46 -9.69
C LYS A 94 15.88 1.61 -10.30
N ARG A 95 15.10 1.33 -11.35
CA ARG A 95 14.27 2.34 -12.00
C ARG A 95 13.30 2.98 -11.01
N ALA A 96 12.62 2.21 -10.17
CA ALA A 96 11.69 2.76 -9.17
C ALA A 96 12.41 3.71 -8.20
N PHE A 97 13.58 3.33 -7.68
CA PHE A 97 14.37 4.20 -6.81
C PHE A 97 14.89 5.46 -7.53
N ASP A 98 15.25 5.36 -8.82
CA ASP A 98 15.65 6.51 -9.64
C ASP A 98 14.52 7.53 -9.85
N LEU A 99 13.25 7.13 -9.67
CA LEU A 99 12.11 8.07 -9.67
C LEU A 99 12.00 8.89 -8.38
N GLY A 100 12.76 8.55 -7.33
CA GLY A 100 12.67 9.16 -6.00
C GLY A 100 11.82 8.38 -4.99
N VAL A 101 11.39 7.15 -5.33
CA VAL A 101 10.69 6.26 -4.40
C VAL A 101 11.56 5.97 -3.18
N PHE A 102 10.98 6.04 -1.98
CA PHE A 102 11.70 5.70 -0.75
C PHE A 102 11.71 4.19 -0.49
N ARG A 103 10.58 3.53 -0.72
CA ARG A 103 10.40 2.09 -0.49
C ARG A 103 9.62 1.44 -1.62
N ILE A 104 10.14 0.34 -2.15
CA ILE A 104 9.40 -0.53 -3.05
C ILE A 104 8.63 -1.60 -2.27
N VAL A 105 7.48 -1.99 -2.81
CA VAL A 105 6.61 -3.05 -2.28
C VAL A 105 6.57 -4.18 -3.29
N VAL A 106 7.08 -5.34 -2.88
CA VAL A 106 7.26 -6.51 -3.74
C VAL A 106 6.28 -7.61 -3.35
N GLY A 107 5.40 -7.98 -4.27
CA GLY A 107 4.43 -9.08 -4.09
C GLY A 107 4.91 -10.36 -4.79
N SER A 108 4.35 -10.65 -5.97
CA SER A 108 4.56 -11.89 -6.71
C SER A 108 6.02 -12.31 -6.85
N LEU A 109 6.96 -11.38 -7.08
CA LEU A 109 8.38 -11.68 -7.23
C LEU A 109 8.97 -12.37 -5.98
N ALA A 110 8.59 -11.90 -4.78
CA ALA A 110 9.05 -12.48 -3.52
C ALA A 110 8.54 -13.91 -3.29
N PHE A 111 7.56 -14.37 -4.08
CA PHE A 111 7.07 -15.74 -4.06
C PHE A 111 7.61 -16.56 -5.24
N GLU A 112 7.67 -15.98 -6.44
CA GLU A 112 7.95 -16.72 -7.68
C GLU A 112 9.45 -16.81 -8.01
N ASN A 113 10.27 -15.87 -7.53
CA ASN A 113 11.72 -15.88 -7.74
C ASN A 113 12.45 -15.27 -6.54
N GLU A 114 12.64 -16.10 -5.50
CA GLU A 114 13.28 -15.71 -4.25
C GLU A 114 14.73 -15.26 -4.44
N GLU A 115 15.48 -15.88 -5.36
CA GLU A 115 16.88 -15.51 -5.63
C GLU A 115 16.97 -14.04 -6.07
N GLU A 116 16.10 -13.63 -7.00
CA GLU A 116 16.05 -12.25 -7.49
C GLU A 116 15.54 -11.29 -6.41
N PHE A 117 14.56 -11.71 -5.60
CA PHE A 117 14.09 -10.92 -4.47
C PHE A 117 15.19 -10.69 -3.42
N ILE A 118 15.99 -11.70 -3.10
CA ILE A 118 17.14 -11.60 -2.18
C ILE A 118 18.20 -10.66 -2.76
N LYS A 119 18.47 -10.70 -4.08
CA LYS A 119 19.38 -9.73 -4.73
C LYS A 119 18.91 -8.29 -4.51
N ILE A 120 17.62 -8.03 -4.68
CA ILE A 120 17.02 -6.70 -4.44
C ILE A 120 17.16 -6.30 -2.97
N LEU A 121 16.84 -7.20 -2.04
CA LEU A 121 16.98 -6.96 -0.59
C LEU A 121 18.42 -6.59 -0.21
N ASN A 122 19.39 -7.31 -0.74
CA ASN A 122 20.82 -7.09 -0.47
C ASN A 122 21.34 -5.79 -1.08
N GLU A 123 20.93 -5.46 -2.31
CA GLU A 123 21.36 -4.25 -3.01
C GLU A 123 20.84 -2.96 -2.35
N PHE A 124 19.55 -2.92 -2.00
CA PHE A 124 18.90 -1.69 -1.55
C PHE A 124 18.69 -1.60 -0.04
N GLY A 125 18.78 -2.74 0.66
CA GLY A 125 18.61 -2.84 2.10
C GLY A 125 17.16 -3.00 2.55
N MET A 126 17.01 -3.73 3.66
CA MET A 126 15.73 -4.13 4.27
C MET A 126 14.74 -2.99 4.61
N LEU A 127 15.22 -1.75 4.77
CA LEU A 127 14.35 -0.59 5.07
C LEU A 127 13.62 -0.05 3.83
N LYS A 128 14.21 -0.26 2.65
CA LYS A 128 13.73 0.21 1.35
C LYS A 128 12.89 -0.83 0.61
N VAL A 129 12.78 -2.04 1.13
CA VAL A 129 12.02 -3.14 0.50
C VAL A 129 11.03 -3.71 1.50
N ALA A 130 9.75 -3.64 1.18
CA ALA A 130 8.69 -4.35 1.90
C ALA A 130 8.09 -5.45 1.03
N ALA A 131 7.62 -6.53 1.67
CA ALA A 131 6.90 -7.59 0.98
C ALA A 131 5.37 -7.41 1.12
N ALA A 132 4.62 -7.64 0.05
CA ALA A 132 3.16 -7.67 0.09
C ALA A 132 2.65 -9.10 0.34
N ILE A 133 1.74 -9.23 1.31
CA ILE A 133 1.00 -10.45 1.60
C ILE A 133 -0.49 -10.15 1.38
N ASP A 134 -0.94 -10.40 0.16
CA ASP A 134 -2.36 -10.33 -0.20
C ASP A 134 -3.02 -11.68 0.11
N VAL A 135 -4.15 -11.65 0.81
CA VAL A 135 -4.82 -12.85 1.34
C VAL A 135 -6.29 -12.92 0.88
N ILE A 136 -6.70 -14.11 0.43
CA ILE A 136 -8.11 -14.48 0.21
C ILE A 136 -8.38 -15.79 0.95
N ASP A 137 -9.35 -15.81 1.86
CA ASP A 137 -9.74 -17.04 2.60
C ASP A 137 -8.56 -17.73 3.32
N ASN A 138 -7.72 -16.95 4.01
CA ASN A 138 -6.55 -17.44 4.74
C ASN A 138 -5.48 -18.12 3.83
N GLU A 139 -5.44 -17.72 2.57
CA GLU A 139 -4.50 -18.20 1.56
C GLU A 139 -3.83 -17.01 0.85
N VAL A 140 -2.52 -17.07 0.66
CA VAL A 140 -1.76 -16.05 -0.08
C VAL A 140 -2.12 -16.09 -1.56
N VAL A 141 -2.31 -14.91 -2.14
CA VAL A 141 -2.56 -14.74 -3.58
C VAL A 141 -1.50 -13.84 -4.23
N ILE A 142 -1.17 -14.14 -5.48
CA ILE A 142 -0.15 -13.44 -6.28
C ILE A 142 -0.70 -13.10 -7.68
N LYS A 143 0.13 -12.48 -8.53
CA LYS A 143 -0.20 -12.04 -9.90
C LYS A 143 -1.46 -11.16 -9.96
N GLY A 144 -1.43 -10.02 -9.27
CA GLY A 144 -2.60 -9.14 -9.20
C GLY A 144 -3.80 -9.82 -8.55
N ARG A 145 -3.56 -10.69 -7.56
CA ARG A 145 -4.58 -11.43 -6.79
C ARG A 145 -5.37 -12.47 -7.60
N THR A 146 -4.88 -12.85 -8.77
CA THR A 146 -5.55 -13.82 -9.66
C THR A 146 -5.11 -15.27 -9.43
N LYS A 147 -3.94 -15.48 -8.82
CA LYS A 147 -3.37 -16.81 -8.59
C LYS A 147 -3.31 -17.14 -7.10
N ARG A 148 -4.07 -18.16 -6.72
CA ARG A 148 -4.05 -18.83 -5.41
C ARG A 148 -2.79 -19.70 -5.29
N THR A 149 -2.13 -19.68 -4.14
CA THR A 149 -0.84 -20.35 -3.92
C THR A 149 -0.91 -21.62 -3.08
N GLY A 150 -2.01 -21.82 -2.35
CA GLY A 150 -2.18 -22.84 -1.32
C GLY A 150 -1.44 -22.54 -0.01
N VAL A 151 -0.69 -21.43 0.06
CA VAL A 151 0.20 -21.13 1.19
C VAL A 151 -0.54 -20.32 2.25
N ASN A 152 -0.38 -20.71 3.51
CA ASN A 152 -0.91 -19.97 4.65
C ASN A 152 -0.13 -18.65 4.85
N PRO A 153 -0.80 -17.51 5.11
CA PRO A 153 -0.14 -16.21 5.23
C PRO A 153 0.83 -16.10 6.42
N ILE A 154 0.61 -16.83 7.51
CA ILE A 154 1.48 -16.80 8.68
C ILE A 154 2.79 -17.55 8.38
N GLU A 155 2.69 -18.72 7.73
CA GLU A 155 3.86 -19.47 7.30
C GLU A 155 4.65 -18.73 6.23
N TYR A 156 3.97 -18.06 5.30
CA TYR A 156 4.64 -17.20 4.33
C TYR A 156 5.33 -16.00 4.98
N ALA A 157 4.74 -15.38 6.00
CA ALA A 157 5.37 -14.29 6.74
C ALA A 157 6.65 -14.74 7.47
N LYS A 158 6.64 -15.92 8.11
CA LYS A 158 7.86 -16.50 8.72
C LYS A 158 8.94 -16.77 7.69
N HIS A 159 8.53 -17.26 6.52
CA HIS A 159 9.45 -17.49 5.41
C HIS A 159 10.10 -16.17 4.96
N LEU A 160 9.31 -15.12 4.72
CA LEU A 160 9.82 -13.79 4.39
C LEU A 160 10.76 -13.22 5.45
N GLU A 161 10.45 -13.40 6.74
CA GLU A 161 11.36 -13.04 7.84
C GLU A 161 12.70 -13.77 7.73
N SER A 162 12.69 -15.07 7.40
CA SER A 162 13.92 -15.85 7.20
C SER A 162 14.77 -15.39 6.02
N LEU A 163 14.16 -14.74 5.03
CA LEU A 163 14.85 -14.09 3.90
C LEU A 163 15.44 -12.72 4.25
N GLY A 164 15.20 -12.21 5.46
CA GLY A 164 15.68 -10.91 5.93
C GLY A 164 14.72 -9.74 5.69
N VAL A 165 13.46 -10.00 5.33
CA VAL A 165 12.42 -8.97 5.26
C VAL A 165 12.18 -8.41 6.67
N CYS A 166 12.00 -7.09 6.79
CA CYS A 166 11.70 -6.44 8.07
C CYS A 166 10.30 -5.83 8.14
N ARG A 167 9.64 -5.63 6.98
CA ARG A 167 8.30 -5.06 6.90
C ARG A 167 7.45 -5.79 5.86
N VAL A 168 6.22 -6.07 6.24
CA VAL A 168 5.18 -6.60 5.35
C VAL A 168 3.97 -5.68 5.30
N ILE A 169 3.34 -5.64 4.12
CA ILE A 169 2.02 -5.03 3.92
C ILE A 169 1.02 -6.17 3.79
N VAL A 170 0.08 -6.24 4.72
CA VAL A 170 -0.90 -7.33 4.80
C VAL A 170 -2.25 -6.81 4.35
N THR A 171 -2.77 -7.38 3.26
CA THR A 171 -4.07 -7.00 2.71
C THR A 171 -5.03 -8.17 2.77
N ASP A 172 -6.14 -8.01 3.49
CA ASP A 172 -7.30 -8.88 3.29
C ASP A 172 -8.08 -8.37 2.07
N VAL A 173 -7.95 -9.08 0.95
CA VAL A 173 -8.53 -8.68 -0.33
C VAL A 173 -10.05 -8.63 -0.26
N LYS A 174 -10.71 -9.46 0.56
CA LYS A 174 -12.18 -9.47 0.68
C LYS A 174 -12.71 -8.20 1.31
N THR A 175 -11.96 -7.59 2.23
CA THR A 175 -12.33 -6.34 2.91
C THR A 175 -11.80 -5.10 2.20
N ASN A 176 -10.81 -5.25 1.32
CA ASN A 176 -10.18 -4.14 0.61
C ASN A 176 -11.20 -3.37 -0.24
N GLY A 177 -11.34 -2.07 0.04
CA GLY A 177 -12.32 -1.21 -0.64
C GLY A 177 -13.79 -1.44 -0.22
N MET A 178 -14.09 -2.34 0.72
CA MET A 178 -15.47 -2.62 1.14
C MET A 178 -15.99 -1.68 2.24
N MET A 179 -15.11 -1.06 3.03
CA MET A 179 -15.46 -0.21 4.18
C MET A 179 -16.36 -0.90 5.23
N ASN A 180 -16.23 -2.21 5.37
CA ASN A 180 -17.01 -3.03 6.31
C ASN A 180 -16.21 -3.46 7.55
N GLY A 181 -15.05 -2.85 7.78
CA GLY A 181 -14.15 -3.15 8.88
C GLY A 181 -12.86 -3.88 8.42
N PRO A 182 -11.70 -3.54 9.02
CA PRO A 182 -10.41 -4.17 8.74
C PRO A 182 -10.29 -5.56 9.36
N ASN A 183 -9.50 -6.44 8.73
CA ASN A 183 -9.11 -7.72 9.33
C ASN A 183 -7.90 -7.56 10.26
N ILE A 184 -8.15 -7.04 11.46
CA ILE A 184 -7.12 -6.82 12.48
C ILE A 184 -6.50 -8.16 12.93
N GLN A 185 -7.32 -9.20 13.05
CA GLN A 185 -6.87 -10.52 13.53
C GLN A 185 -5.81 -11.14 12.62
N LEU A 186 -5.95 -11.00 11.29
CA LEU A 186 -4.94 -11.48 10.35
C LEU A 186 -3.58 -10.80 10.58
N SER A 187 -3.60 -9.47 10.71
CA SER A 187 -2.38 -8.67 10.94
C SER A 187 -1.75 -9.01 12.29
N ASN A 188 -2.56 -9.19 13.35
CA ASN A 188 -2.09 -9.59 14.67
C ASN A 188 -1.44 -10.97 14.66
N LYS A 189 -2.06 -11.97 14.03
CA LYS A 189 -1.48 -13.32 13.95
C LYS A 189 -0.11 -13.34 13.25
N ILE A 190 0.05 -12.55 12.18
CA ILE A 190 1.34 -12.40 11.50
C ILE A 190 2.36 -11.69 12.41
N ALA A 191 1.95 -10.60 13.05
CA ALA A 191 2.78 -9.84 13.98
C ALA A 191 3.20 -10.63 15.22
N GLU A 192 2.39 -11.56 15.70
CA GLU A 192 2.69 -12.45 16.84
C GLU A 192 3.66 -13.56 16.44
N ALA A 193 3.51 -14.10 15.23
CA ALA A 193 4.30 -15.21 14.72
C ALA A 193 5.70 -14.81 14.20
N THR A 194 5.97 -13.52 14.05
CA THR A 194 7.21 -12.98 13.44
C THR A 194 7.69 -11.71 14.17
N ASN A 195 8.90 -11.24 13.89
CA ASN A 195 9.39 -9.92 14.34
C ASN A 195 9.15 -8.80 13.31
N LEU A 196 8.40 -9.08 12.24
CA LEU A 196 8.13 -8.14 11.16
C LEU A 196 7.31 -6.95 11.65
N LYS A 197 7.61 -5.77 11.12
CA LYS A 197 6.67 -4.65 11.16
C LYS A 197 5.55 -4.89 10.15
N VAL A 198 4.32 -4.61 10.55
CA VAL A 198 3.12 -4.90 9.75
C VAL A 198 2.39 -3.60 9.42
N SER A 199 2.20 -3.34 8.13
CA SER A 199 1.23 -2.36 7.64
C SER A 199 -0.08 -3.08 7.34
N LEU A 200 -1.14 -2.79 8.11
CA LEU A 200 -2.48 -3.28 7.82
C LEU A 200 -3.03 -2.54 6.60
N SER A 201 -3.59 -3.25 5.62
CA SER A 201 -4.20 -2.64 4.43
C SER A 201 -5.61 -3.17 4.17
N GLY A 202 -6.56 -2.26 3.98
CA GLY A 202 -7.95 -2.58 3.62
C GLY A 202 -8.97 -2.56 4.76
N GLY A 203 -10.25 -2.54 4.38
CA GLY A 203 -11.39 -2.67 5.30
C GLY A 203 -11.81 -1.42 6.08
N ILE A 204 -10.92 -0.44 6.30
CA ILE A 204 -11.26 0.78 7.05
C ILE A 204 -12.43 1.53 6.40
N GLY A 205 -13.51 1.72 7.16
CA GLY A 205 -14.70 2.46 6.75
C GLY A 205 -14.86 3.83 7.39
N GLY A 206 -14.07 4.17 8.41
CA GLY A 206 -14.12 5.48 9.07
C GLY A 206 -13.36 5.53 10.39
N TYR A 207 -13.65 6.56 11.19
CA TYR A 207 -12.95 6.83 12.46
C TYR A 207 -13.04 5.69 13.48
N GLU A 208 -14.21 5.07 13.64
CA GLU A 208 -14.39 3.98 14.60
C GLU A 208 -13.52 2.76 14.27
N ASP A 209 -13.36 2.43 12.98
CA ASP A 209 -12.46 1.35 12.58
C ASP A 209 -10.99 1.69 12.83
N LEU A 210 -10.58 2.94 12.58
CA LEU A 210 -9.23 3.39 12.88
C LEU A 210 -8.93 3.29 14.38
N LYS A 211 -9.90 3.65 15.23
CA LYS A 211 -9.80 3.52 16.68
C LYS A 211 -9.65 2.04 17.10
N LYS A 212 -10.45 1.13 16.53
CA LYS A 212 -10.29 -0.32 16.77
C LYS A 212 -8.90 -0.80 16.39
N VAL A 213 -8.35 -0.38 15.25
CA VAL A 213 -6.97 -0.72 14.87
C VAL A 213 -5.99 -0.22 15.94
N GLN A 214 -6.13 1.00 16.42
CA GLN A 214 -5.25 1.56 17.45
C GLN A 214 -5.31 0.80 18.79
N ASP A 215 -6.50 0.35 19.18
CA ASP A 215 -6.77 -0.27 20.48
C ASP A 215 -6.51 -1.79 20.49
N GLU A 216 -6.78 -2.49 19.38
CA GLU A 216 -6.80 -3.96 19.32
C GLU A 216 -5.57 -4.56 18.62
N SER A 217 -4.74 -3.75 17.96
CA SER A 217 -3.61 -4.27 17.19
C SER A 217 -2.41 -4.67 18.06
N ASN A 218 -1.64 -5.66 17.62
CA ASN A 218 -0.33 -6.03 18.19
C ASN A 218 0.69 -4.89 17.99
N GLU A 219 1.64 -4.72 18.92
CA GLU A 219 2.70 -3.68 18.91
C GLU A 219 3.50 -3.54 17.61
N ARG A 220 3.63 -4.61 16.83
CA ARG A 220 4.34 -4.59 15.54
C ARG A 220 3.48 -4.15 14.36
N VAL A 221 2.15 -4.09 14.50
CA VAL A 221 1.24 -3.46 13.53
C VAL A 221 1.28 -1.95 13.74
N ASP A 222 2.25 -1.28 13.14
CA ASP A 222 2.59 0.13 13.43
C ASP A 222 2.05 1.13 12.42
N SER A 223 1.44 0.64 11.32
CA SER A 223 0.83 1.48 10.30
C SER A 223 -0.42 0.86 9.69
N VAL A 224 -1.29 1.72 9.15
CA VAL A 224 -2.48 1.35 8.41
C VAL A 224 -2.56 2.12 7.10
N ILE A 225 -2.82 1.41 6.00
CA ILE A 225 -3.00 1.97 4.67
C ILE A 225 -4.50 2.17 4.42
N ILE A 226 -4.89 3.39 4.06
CA ILE A 226 -6.28 3.78 3.86
C ILE A 226 -6.44 4.44 2.49
N GLY A 227 -7.26 3.84 1.63
CA GLY A 227 -7.68 4.45 0.36
C GLY A 227 -9.08 5.01 0.47
N ARG A 228 -10.07 4.21 0.04
CA ARG A 228 -11.48 4.61 -0.17
C ARG A 228 -12.11 5.47 0.92
N ALA A 229 -11.94 5.14 2.20
CA ALA A 229 -12.55 5.91 3.28
C ALA A 229 -12.04 7.36 3.37
N LEU A 230 -10.78 7.61 2.98
CA LEU A 230 -10.26 8.98 2.90
C LEU A 230 -10.91 9.71 1.72
N TYR A 231 -10.94 9.14 0.52
CA TYR A 231 -11.58 9.78 -0.65
C TYR A 231 -13.06 10.08 -0.40
N GLU A 232 -13.80 9.16 0.23
CA GLU A 232 -15.21 9.33 0.55
C GLU A 232 -15.48 10.17 1.82
N ASN A 233 -14.45 10.81 2.39
CA ASN A 233 -14.55 11.69 3.57
C ASN A 233 -15.29 11.04 4.75
N LYS A 234 -14.98 9.78 5.06
CA LYS A 234 -15.61 9.05 6.17
C LYS A 234 -15.09 9.45 7.55
N PHE A 235 -14.21 10.46 7.62
CA PHE A 235 -13.68 11.00 8.85
C PHE A 235 -14.22 12.43 9.07
N PRO A 236 -14.66 12.80 10.29
CA PRO A 236 -15.50 13.99 10.53
C PRO A 236 -14.98 15.32 9.97
N CYS A 237 -13.66 15.54 9.96
CA CYS A 237 -13.07 16.83 9.56
C CYS A 237 -12.61 16.89 8.10
N GLN A 238 -12.45 15.76 7.41
CA GLN A 238 -11.80 15.72 6.10
C GLN A 238 -12.56 16.50 5.02
N LYS A 239 -13.89 16.33 4.97
CA LYS A 239 -14.71 17.02 3.97
C LYS A 239 -14.60 18.54 4.10
N ILE A 240 -14.58 19.03 5.35
CA ILE A 240 -14.53 20.46 5.65
C ILE A 240 -13.20 21.04 5.16
N TRP A 241 -12.08 20.37 5.47
CA TRP A 241 -10.75 20.80 5.04
C TRP A 241 -10.59 20.79 3.52
N ARG A 242 -11.01 19.72 2.82
CA ARG A 242 -10.90 19.65 1.36
C ARG A 242 -11.66 20.75 0.63
N VAL A 243 -12.85 21.10 1.11
CA VAL A 243 -13.62 22.21 0.52
C VAL A 243 -12.94 23.55 0.79
N ALA A 244 -12.36 23.74 1.99
CA ALA A 244 -11.68 24.98 2.34
C ALA A 244 -10.32 25.16 1.63
N GLU A 245 -9.61 24.07 1.36
CA GLU A 245 -8.27 24.04 0.76
C GLU A 245 -8.28 23.72 -0.75
N SER A 246 -9.44 23.59 -1.37
CA SER A 246 -9.51 23.36 -2.82
C SER A 246 -8.88 24.53 -3.59
N GLY A 247 -7.91 24.23 -4.46
CA GLY A 247 -7.24 25.20 -5.31
C GLY A 247 -6.12 26.01 -4.65
N ILE A 248 -5.67 25.68 -3.43
CA ILE A 248 -4.56 26.39 -2.76
C ILE A 248 -3.20 26.21 -3.45
N PHE A 249 -3.09 25.22 -4.35
CA PHE A 249 -1.89 24.92 -5.12
C PHE A 249 -1.95 25.46 -6.56
N ASN A 250 -3.04 26.15 -6.93
CA ASN A 250 -3.22 26.78 -8.24
C ASN A 250 -2.63 28.20 -8.30
#